data_AF-A0A2H9PBF7-F1
#
_entry.id   AF-A0A2H9PBF7-F1
#
_cell.length_a   1.000
_cell.length_b   1.000
_cell.length_c   1.000
_cell.angle_alpha   90.00
_cell.angle_beta   90.00
_cell.angle_gamma   90.00
#
_symmetry.space_group_name_H-M   'P 1'
#
loop_
_entity.id
_entity.type
_entity.pdbx_description
1 polymer ?
#
loop_
_entity_poly.entity_id
_entity_poly.type
_entity_poly.pdbx_seq_one_letter_code
_entity_poly.pdbx_strand_id
1 'polypeptide(L)' 'MKYGEKAIQDAKLESWPNKNRKRDYIIEINLHEFTCLCPRSGYPDFATIRVEYIPDRKIVELKSLKL' A
#
# COMPACT_ATOMS: atom_id res chain seq x y z
N MET A 1 13.78 11.20 -15.24
CA MET A 1 12.86 10.33 -14.49
C MET A 1 11.45 10.60 -14.96
N LYS A 2 10.65 9.57 -15.26
CA LYS A 2 9.25 9.74 -15.68
C LYS A 2 8.40 10.21 -14.49
N TYR A 3 7.25 10.83 -14.77
CA TYR A 3 6.34 11.33 -13.73
C TYR A 3 5.99 10.26 -12.67
N GLY A 4 5.61 9.05 -13.12
CA GLY A 4 5.22 7.96 -12.21
C GLY A 4 6.37 7.45 -11.35
N GLU A 5 7.57 7.29 -11.92
CA GLU A 5 8.75 6.85 -11.17
C GLU A 5 9.09 7.87 -10.07
N LYS A 6 9.02 9.17 -10.39
CA LYS A 6 9.27 10.24 -9.42
C LYS A 6 8.21 10.23 -8.31
N ALA A 7 6.94 10.06 -8.66
CA ALA A 7 5.85 9.98 -7.69
C ALA A 7 6.05 8.84 -6.69
N ILE A 8 6.48 7.65 -7.17
CA ILE A 8 6.77 6.49 -6.32
C ILE A 8 7.97 6.76 -5.41
N GLN A 9 9.04 7.38 -5.93
CA GLN A 9 10.24 7.67 -5.13
C GLN A 9 9.96 8.70 -4.02
N ASP A 10 9.13 9.70 -4.30
CA ASP A 10 8.78 10.75 -3.36
C ASP A 10 7.61 10.35 -2.41
N ALA A 11 6.97 9.21 -2.66
CA ALA A 11 5.82 8.73 -1.91
C ALA A 11 6.17 8.48 -0.44
N LYS A 12 5.22 8.80 0.45
CA LYS A 12 5.32 8.54 1.89
C LYS A 12 4.00 7.98 2.36
N LEU A 13 4.07 6.94 3.20
CA LEU A 13 2.89 6.39 3.84
C LEU A 13 2.32 7.41 4.83
N GLU A 14 1.04 7.69 4.67
CA GLU A 14 0.26 8.51 5.57
C GLU A 14 -0.64 7.62 6.44
N SER A 15 -1.08 8.18 7.57
CA SER A 15 -1.95 7.46 8.48
C SER A 15 -2.85 8.39 9.27
N TRP A 16 -4.01 7.87 9.65
CA TRP A 16 -4.99 8.58 10.46
C TRP A 16 -5.17 7.92 11.83
N PRO A 17 -5.61 8.65 12.86
CA PRO A 17 -5.95 8.05 14.15
C PRO A 17 -7.09 7.03 14.02
N ASN A 18 -6.92 5.85 14.63
CA ASN A 18 -8.00 4.88 14.79
C ASN A 18 -9.04 5.43 15.78
N LYS A 19 -10.28 5.68 15.31
CA LYS A 19 -11.38 6.17 16.16
C LYS A 19 -12.00 5.06 17.04
N ASN A 20 -11.87 3.80 16.63
CA ASN A 20 -12.56 2.66 17.24
C ASN A 20 -11.59 1.75 18.02
N ARG A 21 -10.84 2.32 18.97
CA ARG A 21 -9.80 1.60 19.73
C ARG A 21 -10.32 0.63 20.80
N LYS A 22 -11.63 0.60 21.03
CA LYS A 22 -12.27 -0.23 22.06
C LYS A 22 -12.62 -1.64 21.56
N ARG A 23 -12.43 -1.91 20.27
CA ARG A 23 -12.73 -3.20 19.66
C ARG A 23 -11.70 -3.52 18.59
N ASP A 24 -11.39 -4.79 18.45
CA ASP A 24 -10.63 -5.26 17.32
C ASP A 24 -11.55 -5.32 16.09
N TYR A 25 -10.98 -4.98 14.95
CA TYR A 25 -11.61 -5.14 13.64
C TYR A 25 -10.54 -5.34 12.59
N ILE A 26 -10.88 -6.08 11.55
CA ILE A 26 -9.97 -6.37 10.44
C ILE A 26 -10.15 -5.30 9.37
N ILE A 27 -9.04 -4.74 8.92
CA ILE A 27 -8.97 -3.97 7.67
C ILE A 27 -8.34 -4.88 6.63
N GLU A 28 -9.09 -5.18 5.57
CA GLU A 28 -8.63 -5.90 4.40
C GLU A 28 -8.47 -4.93 3.21
N ILE A 29 -7.32 -4.98 2.55
CA ILE A 29 -7.01 -4.17 1.37
C ILE A 29 -6.53 -5.12 0.27
N ASN A 30 -7.20 -5.07 -0.88
CA ASN A 30 -6.84 -5.83 -2.08
C ASN A 30 -6.34 -4.87 -3.17
N LEU A 31 -5.06 -4.99 -3.55
CA LEU A 31 -4.43 -4.19 -4.60
C LEU A 31 -4.18 -5.08 -5.82
N HIS A 32 -5.09 -5.04 -6.78
CA HIS A 32 -5.04 -5.89 -7.98
C HIS A 32 -4.11 -5.38 -9.09
N GLU A 33 -3.59 -4.16 -8.94
CA GLU A 33 -2.85 -3.43 -9.98
C GLU A 33 -1.33 -3.40 -9.69
N PHE A 34 -0.81 -4.30 -8.84
CA PHE A 34 0.61 -4.29 -8.52
C PHE A 34 1.44 -4.87 -9.68
N THR A 35 2.47 -4.13 -10.07
CA THR A 35 3.47 -4.57 -11.04
C THR A 35 4.87 -4.12 -10.61
N CYS A 36 5.88 -4.92 -10.93
CA CYS A 36 7.27 -4.60 -10.69
C CYS A 36 8.17 -5.20 -11.78
N LEU A 37 9.46 -4.89 -11.76
CA LEU A 37 10.42 -5.44 -12.71
C LEU A 37 11.20 -6.59 -12.06
N CYS A 38 11.31 -7.71 -12.76
CA CYS A 38 12.15 -8.81 -12.34
C CYS A 38 13.63 -8.36 -12.30
N PRO A 39 14.35 -8.50 -11.17
CA PRO A 39 15.73 -8.02 -11.04
C PRO A 39 16.72 -8.77 -11.96
N ARG A 40 16.34 -9.96 -12.45
CA ARG A 40 17.20 -10.78 -13.33
C ARG A 40 16.96 -10.50 -14.81
N SER A 41 15.70 -10.47 -15.26
CA SER A 41 15.35 -10.36 -16.69
C SER A 41 14.90 -8.96 -17.11
N GLY A 42 14.46 -8.12 -16.18
CA GLY A 42 13.84 -6.82 -16.47
C GLY A 42 12.42 -6.91 -17.04
N TYR A 43 11.80 -8.10 -17.07
CA TYR A 43 10.41 -8.25 -17.50
C TYR A 43 9.42 -7.77 -16.43
N PRO A 44 8.23 -7.31 -16.83
CA PRO A 44 7.19 -6.92 -15.88
C PRO A 44 6.56 -8.15 -15.23
N ASP A 45 6.52 -8.14 -13.91
CA ASP A 45 5.76 -9.07 -13.09
C ASP A 45 4.43 -8.41 -12.68
N PHE A 46 3.39 -9.23 -12.50
CA PHE A 46 2.06 -8.78 -12.08
C PHE A 46 1.60 -9.63 -10.90
N ALA A 47 1.06 -8.99 -9.88
CA ALA A 47 0.50 -9.69 -8.73
C ALA A 47 -0.69 -8.94 -8.13
N THR A 48 -1.50 -9.66 -7.36
CA THR A 48 -2.44 -9.05 -6.41
C THR A 48 -1.78 -9.04 -5.03
N ILE A 49 -1.66 -7.86 -4.43
CA ILE A 49 -1.24 -7.74 -3.03
C ILE A 49 -2.48 -7.74 -2.15
N ARG A 50 -2.49 -8.61 -1.14
CA ARG A 50 -3.50 -8.63 -0.07
C ARG A 50 -2.86 -8.21 1.23
N VAL A 51 -3.42 -7.19 1.87
CA VAL A 51 -3.00 -6.72 3.19
C VAL A 51 -4.16 -6.87 4.14
N GLU A 52 -3.94 -7.62 5.22
CA GLU A 52 -4.91 -7.79 6.30
C GLU A 52 -4.24 -7.41 7.61
N TYR A 53 -4.89 -6.53 8.38
CA TYR A 53 -4.36 -6.14 9.69
C TYR A 53 -5.45 -5.66 10.64
N ILE A 54 -5.16 -5.75 11.94
CA ILE A 54 -5.96 -5.16 13.01
C ILE A 54 -5.26 -3.85 13.42
N PRO A 55 -5.88 -2.66 13.23
CA PRO A 55 -5.26 -1.40 13.58
C PRO A 55 -5.27 -1.15 15.09
N ASP A 56 -4.14 -0.81 15.69
CA ASP A 56 -4.07 -0.25 17.06
C ASP A 56 -4.39 1.25 17.05
N ARG A 57 -3.37 2.12 17.07
CA ARG A 57 -3.57 3.58 17.19
C ARG A 57 -3.82 4.28 15.86
N LYS A 58 -3.37 3.69 14.75
CA LYS A 58 -3.33 4.32 13.44
C LYS A 58 -3.83 3.37 12.36
N ILE A 59 -4.44 3.96 11.33
CA ILE A 59 -4.93 3.30 10.12
C ILE A 59 -4.15 3.87 8.95
N VAL A 60 -3.61 3.03 8.07
CA VAL A 60 -2.92 3.49 6.86
C VAL A 60 -3.88 4.20 5.91
N GLU A 61 -3.42 5.26 5.25
CA GLU A 61 -4.20 5.97 4.25
C GLU A 61 -4.09 5.27 2.88
N LEU A 62 -5.23 4.94 2.27
CA LEU A 62 -5.28 4.08 1.08
C LEU A 62 -4.62 4.71 -0.15
N LYS A 63 -4.74 6.03 -0.36
CA LYS A 63 -4.10 6.71 -1.48
C LYS A 63 -2.58 6.71 -1.35
N SER A 64 -2.05 6.90 -0.14
CA SER A 64 -0.62 6.87 0.17
C SER A 64 -0.04 5.47 0.07
N LEU A 65 -0.85 4.44 0.34
CA LEU A 65 -0.46 3.04 0.15
C LEU A 65 -0.42 2.64 -1.33
N LYS A 66 -1.23 3.28 -2.17
CA LYS A 66 -1.28 3.02 -3.63
C LYS A 66 -0.11 3.68 -4.39
N LEU A 67 0.49 4.73 -3.84
CA LEU A 67 1.46 5.60 -4.51
C LEU A 67 2.91 5.21 -4.21
#